data_AF-A0A352LQ25-F1
#
_entry.id   AF-A0A352LQ25-F1
#
_cell.length_a   1.000
_cell.length_b   1.000
_cell.length_c   1.000
_cell.angle_alpha   90.00
_cell.angle_beta   90.00
_cell.angle_gamma   90.00
#
_symmetry.space_group_name_H-M   'P 1'
#
loop_
_entity.id
_entity.type
_entity.pdbx_description
1 polymer ?
#
loop_
_entity_poly.entity_id
_entity_poly.type
_entity_poly.pdbx_seq_one_letter_code
_entity_poly.pdbx_strand_id
1 'polypeptide(L)'
;MMASLDGRIDCAMTEKIGSSDPYYQTLAELGCPSMLEGRVTLAMHYALPGKYEPRTGAKAAGRKVYRAVQAPGYAVGVDTRGELLWGDNTKEQFGKPLLMLLSEDLTAPDD
;
A
#
# COMPACT_ATOMS: atom_id res chain seq x y z
N MET A 1 10.72 4.16 11.50
CA MET A 1 10.99 2.70 11.48
C MET A 1 11.25 2.25 12.90
N MET A 2 10.68 1.12 13.32
CA MET A 2 10.90 0.49 14.62
C MET A 2 11.54 -0.88 14.39
N ALA A 3 12.60 -1.19 15.11
CA ALA A 3 13.30 -2.46 15.02
C ALA A 3 13.68 -2.95 16.43
N SER A 4 13.72 -4.27 16.63
CA SER A 4 14.30 -4.87 17.82
C SER A 4 15.82 -4.69 17.86
N LEU A 5 16.44 -4.98 19.01
CA LEU A 5 17.90 -4.87 19.18
C LEU A 5 18.70 -5.80 18.27
N ASP A 6 18.11 -6.92 17.85
CA ASP A 6 18.68 -7.84 16.86
C ASP A 6 18.31 -7.48 15.41
N GLY A 7 17.69 -6.32 15.18
CA GLY A 7 17.44 -5.75 13.86
C GLY A 7 16.19 -6.25 13.15
N ARG A 8 15.30 -7.00 13.82
CA ARG A 8 14.05 -7.47 13.22
C ARG A 8 13.02 -6.36 13.18
N ILE A 9 12.30 -6.28 12.07
CA ILE A 9 11.17 -5.39 11.84
C ILE A 9 9.95 -6.28 11.63
N ASP A 10 9.08 -6.37 12.63
CA ASP A 10 7.97 -7.31 12.63
C ASP A 10 6.80 -6.77 13.45
N CYS A 11 5.59 -6.78 12.88
CA CYS A 11 4.39 -6.24 13.51
C CYS A 11 4.03 -6.99 14.81
N ALA A 12 4.08 -8.32 14.80
CA ALA A 12 3.74 -9.15 15.97
C ALA A 12 4.77 -8.97 17.11
N MET A 13 6.02 -8.67 16.78
CA MET A 13 7.03 -8.26 17.74
C MET A 13 6.71 -6.86 18.31
N THR A 14 6.41 -5.88 17.46
CA THR A 14 6.12 -4.50 17.91
C THR A 14 4.88 -4.40 18.80
N GLU A 15 3.86 -5.24 18.60
CA GLU A 15 2.67 -5.31 19.47
C GLU A 15 3.01 -5.71 20.91
N LYS A 16 4.12 -6.42 21.13
CA LYS A 16 4.59 -6.84 22.46
C LYS A 16 5.41 -5.76 23.17
N ILE A 17 5.78 -4.69 22.47
CA ILE A 17 6.48 -3.56 23.07
C ILE A 17 5.42 -2.69 23.76
N GLY A 18 5.25 -2.91 25.07
CA GLY A 18 4.17 -2.30 25.88
C GLY A 18 4.14 -0.77 25.96
N SER A 19 5.10 -0.07 25.34
CA SER A 19 5.15 1.40 25.23
C SER A 19 5.43 1.84 23.79
N SER A 20 4.58 1.46 22.84
CA SER A 20 4.68 1.95 21.46
C SER A 20 4.09 3.36 21.27
N ASP A 21 3.43 3.92 22.29
CA ASP A 21 2.83 5.27 22.23
C ASP A 21 3.80 6.39 21.84
N PRO A 22 5.02 6.49 22.41
CA PRO A 22 5.96 7.55 22.01
C PRO A 22 6.38 7.43 20.54
N TYR A 23 6.44 6.20 20.01
CA TYR A 23 6.76 5.97 18.60
C TYR A 23 5.66 6.53 17.70
N TYR A 24 4.40 6.22 17.98
CA TYR A 24 3.29 6.71 17.17
C TYR A 24 3.08 8.21 17.31
N GLN A 25 3.31 8.78 18.50
CA GLN A 25 3.32 10.24 18.69
C GLN A 25 4.39 10.93 17.84
N THR A 26 5.63 10.44 17.92
CA THR A 26 6.75 10.98 17.12
C THR A 26 6.50 10.80 15.61
N LEU A 27 5.89 9.69 15.20
CA LEU A 27 5.52 9.46 13.81
C LEU A 27 4.47 10.46 13.33
N ALA A 28 3.49 10.80 14.18
CA ALA A 28 2.45 11.79 13.86
C ALA A 28 3.03 13.21 13.69
N GLU A 29 4.07 13.57 14.45
CA GLU A 29 4.74 14.87 14.36
C GLU A 29 5.42 15.12 13.01
N LEU A 30 5.70 14.08 12.22
CA LEU A 30 6.24 14.23 10.86
C LEU A 30 5.28 14.98 9.93
N GLY A 31 3.98 14.99 10.24
CA GLY A 31 2.99 15.78 9.49
C GLY A 31 2.85 15.37 8.02
N CYS A 32 3.18 14.12 7.68
CA CYS A 32 3.12 13.63 6.30
C CYS A 32 1.66 13.50 5.83
N PRO A 33 1.22 14.23 4.79
CA PRO A 33 -0.16 14.15 4.31
C PRO A 33 -0.45 12.81 3.61
N SER A 34 0.59 12.19 3.04
CA SER A 34 0.54 10.91 2.33
C SER A 34 1.35 9.85 3.06
N MET A 35 0.96 8.60 2.87
CA MET A 35 1.72 7.43 3.34
C MET A 35 2.07 6.56 2.12
N LEU A 36 3.18 5.83 2.20
CA LEU A 36 3.59 4.89 1.16
C LEU A 36 3.82 3.53 1.78
N GLU A 37 3.16 2.52 1.23
CA GLU A 37 3.26 1.13 1.67
C GLU A 37 3.58 0.17 0.53
N GLY A 38 4.35 -0.87 0.86
CA GLY A 38 4.65 -1.95 -0.08
C GLY A 38 3.50 -2.95 -0.19
N ARG A 39 3.44 -3.65 -1.33
CA ARG A 39 2.45 -4.69 -1.65
C ARG A 39 2.17 -5.66 -0.50
N VAL A 40 3.21 -6.11 0.20
CA VAL A 40 3.09 -7.13 1.25
C VAL A 40 2.36 -6.58 2.47
N THR A 41 2.70 -5.37 2.93
CA THR A 41 2.00 -4.67 4.02
C THR A 41 0.53 -4.45 3.66
N LEU A 42 0.27 -3.99 2.43
CA LEU A 42 -1.10 -3.78 1.95
C LEU A 42 -1.92 -5.08 1.92
N ALA A 43 -1.32 -6.19 1.48
CA ALA A 43 -1.97 -7.50 1.46
C ALA A 43 -2.33 -7.99 2.87
N MET A 44 -1.46 -7.74 3.86
CA MET A 44 -1.67 -8.19 5.23
C MET A 44 -2.75 -7.39 5.97
N HIS A 45 -2.85 -6.09 5.71
CA HIS A 45 -3.69 -5.20 6.52
C HIS A 45 -4.96 -4.70 5.83
N TYR A 46 -4.99 -4.65 4.49
CA TYR A 46 -6.03 -3.91 3.77
C TYR A 46 -6.69 -4.65 2.62
N ALA A 47 -5.91 -5.33 1.77
CA ALA A 47 -6.44 -5.98 0.57
C ALA A 47 -7.38 -7.15 0.93
N LEU A 48 -8.32 -7.43 0.03
CA LEU A 48 -9.15 -8.63 0.13
C LEU A 48 -8.30 -9.88 -0.13
N PRO A 49 -8.68 -11.04 0.45
CA PRO A 49 -8.02 -12.30 0.17
C PRO A 49 -8.07 -12.66 -1.32
N GLY A 50 -6.99 -13.26 -1.82
CA GLY A 50 -6.86 -13.71 -3.20
C GLY A 50 -5.99 -12.79 -4.06
N LYS A 51 -6.05 -12.98 -5.39
CA LYS A 51 -5.33 -12.17 -6.37
C LYS A 51 -6.30 -11.64 -7.42
N TYR A 52 -6.04 -10.42 -7.88
CA TYR A 52 -6.71 -9.87 -9.04
C TYR A 52 -6.21 -10.59 -10.30
N GLU A 53 -7.12 -11.26 -10.99
CA GLU A 53 -6.86 -11.88 -12.28
C GLU A 53 -7.32 -10.91 -13.39
N PRO A 54 -6.40 -10.38 -14.20
CA PRO A 54 -6.77 -9.49 -15.31
C PRO A 54 -7.71 -10.22 -16.27
N ARG A 55 -8.85 -9.59 -16.59
CA ARG A 55 -9.66 -10.06 -17.72
C ARG A 55 -8.82 -9.83 -19.00
N THR A 56 -8.53 -10.92 -19.71
CA THR A 56 -7.59 -10.93 -20.84
C THR A 56 -7.89 -9.87 -21.91
N GLY A 57 -6.84 -9.32 -22.53
CA GLY A 57 -6.94 -8.57 -23.79
C GLY A 57 -6.87 -7.04 -23.72
N ALA A 58 -6.60 -6.43 -22.55
CA ALA A 58 -6.41 -4.98 -22.48
C ALA A 58 -5.05 -4.57 -23.10
N LYS A 59 -5.09 -3.80 -24.20
CA LYS A 59 -3.88 -3.16 -24.74
C LYS A 59 -3.46 -2.01 -23.83
N ALA A 60 -2.15 -1.80 -23.68
CA ALA A 60 -1.63 -0.64 -22.96
C ALA A 60 -2.21 0.65 -23.56
N ALA A 61 -2.80 1.50 -22.71
CA ALA A 61 -3.40 2.76 -23.14
C ALA A 61 -2.35 3.84 -23.50
N GLY A 62 -1.06 3.54 -23.32
CA GLY A 62 0.04 4.50 -23.34
C GLY A 62 -0.01 5.47 -22.17
N ARG A 63 0.84 6.50 -22.17
CA ARG A 63 0.84 7.52 -21.13
C ARG A 63 -0.49 8.27 -21.11
N LYS A 64 -1.26 8.09 -20.04
CA LYS A 64 -2.51 8.82 -19.77
C LYS A 64 -2.39 9.47 -18.40
N VAL A 65 -2.83 10.72 -18.29
CA VAL A 65 -2.91 11.42 -17.01
C VAL A 65 -4.39 11.65 -16.73
N TYR A 66 -4.87 11.04 -15.67
CA TYR A 66 -6.23 11.23 -15.17
C TYR A 66 -6.17 11.37 -13.65
N ARG A 67 -6.85 12.39 -13.11
CA ARG A 67 -6.97 12.59 -11.67
C ARG A 67 -8.41 12.37 -11.27
N ALA A 68 -8.68 11.21 -10.69
CA ALA A 68 -10.03 10.86 -10.21
C ALA A 68 -10.47 11.78 -9.05
N VAL A 69 -9.57 12.08 -8.12
CA VAL A 69 -9.85 12.88 -6.92
C VAL A 69 -8.68 13.81 -6.63
N GLN A 70 -8.96 15.10 -6.37
CA GLN A 70 -8.01 16.05 -5.79
C GLN A 70 -8.07 15.94 -4.27
N ALA A 71 -6.94 15.69 -3.62
CA ALA A 71 -6.85 15.57 -2.17
C ALA A 71 -5.55 16.18 -1.63
N PRO A 72 -5.49 16.59 -0.36
CA PRO A 72 -4.26 17.08 0.27
C PRO A 72 -3.20 15.98 0.46
N GLY A 73 -3.61 14.71 0.45
CA GLY A 73 -2.73 13.55 0.56
C GLY A 73 -3.40 12.26 0.12
N TYR A 74 -2.59 11.23 -0.10
CA TYR A 74 -3.00 9.93 -0.66
C TYR A 74 -2.44 8.79 0.19
N ALA A 75 -3.17 7.66 0.21
CA ALA A 75 -2.59 6.39 0.60
C ALA A 75 -1.93 5.84 -0.66
N VAL A 76 -0.62 5.72 -0.66
CA VAL A 76 0.14 5.28 -1.84
C VAL A 76 0.54 3.83 -1.64
N GLY A 77 0.11 2.96 -2.55
CA GLY A 77 0.49 1.56 -2.55
C GLY A 77 1.39 1.21 -3.72
N VAL A 78 2.41 0.40 -3.48
CA VAL A 78 3.26 -0.15 -4.54
C VAL A 78 2.85 -1.59 -4.79
N ASP A 79 2.30 -1.87 -5.97
CA ASP A 79 1.90 -3.21 -6.40
C ASP A 79 2.28 -3.39 -7.88
N THR A 80 3.53 -3.75 -8.13
CA THR A 80 4.10 -3.75 -9.49
C THR A 80 3.28 -4.54 -10.51
N ARG A 81 2.57 -5.59 -10.08
CA ARG A 81 1.77 -6.45 -10.98
C ARG A 81 0.26 -6.19 -10.91
N GLY A 82 -0.19 -5.28 -10.05
CA GLY A 82 -1.62 -5.01 -9.85
C GLY A 82 -2.40 -6.25 -9.38
N GLU A 83 -1.79 -7.08 -8.52
CA GLU A 83 -2.38 -8.33 -8.05
C GLU A 83 -3.28 -8.16 -6.82
N LEU A 84 -3.24 -7.00 -6.13
CA LEU A 84 -4.05 -6.78 -4.93
C LEU A 84 -5.52 -6.58 -5.28
N LEU A 85 -6.39 -7.28 -4.54
CA LEU A 85 -7.84 -7.09 -4.62
C LEU A 85 -8.29 -6.01 -3.62
N TRP A 86 -9.11 -5.10 -4.10
CA TRP A 86 -9.66 -4.00 -3.31
C TRP A 86 -11.18 -4.11 -3.20
N GLY A 87 -11.71 -3.84 -2.01
CA GLY A 87 -13.15 -3.62 -1.84
C GLY A 87 -13.57 -2.23 -2.29
N ASP A 88 -14.87 -1.98 -2.33
CA ASP A 88 -15.43 -0.68 -2.74
C ASP A 88 -15.19 0.44 -1.70
N ASN A 89 -14.79 0.09 -0.48
CA ASN A 89 -14.66 0.97 0.68
C ASN A 89 -13.22 1.43 0.97
N THR A 90 -12.34 1.44 -0.03
CA THR A 90 -10.92 1.81 0.17
C THR A 90 -10.76 3.22 0.76
N LYS A 91 -11.58 4.18 0.35
CA LYS A 91 -11.50 5.55 0.87
C LYS A 91 -11.79 5.61 2.37
N GLU A 92 -12.79 4.87 2.84
CA GLU A 92 -13.12 4.74 4.26
C GLU A 92 -12.02 4.00 5.01
N GLN A 93 -11.48 2.92 4.42
CA GLN A 93 -10.43 2.09 5.01
C GLN A 93 -9.12 2.86 5.25
N PHE A 94 -8.71 3.72 4.30
CA PHE A 94 -7.48 4.51 4.41
C PHE A 94 -7.71 5.93 4.96
N GLY A 95 -8.97 6.39 5.05
CA GLY A 95 -9.32 7.78 5.36
C GLY A 95 -8.88 8.80 4.30
N LYS A 96 -8.37 8.35 3.16
CA LYS A 96 -7.86 9.17 2.04
C LYS A 96 -7.91 8.37 0.73
N PRO A 97 -7.87 9.02 -0.44
CA PRO A 97 -7.88 8.30 -1.72
C PRO A 97 -6.65 7.41 -1.88
N LEU A 98 -6.86 6.19 -2.40
CA LEU A 98 -5.82 5.25 -2.73
C LEU A 98 -5.21 5.58 -4.10
N LEU A 99 -3.88 5.63 -4.16
CA LEU A 99 -3.08 5.76 -5.38
C LEU A 99 -2.17 4.54 -5.50
N MET A 100 -2.30 3.78 -6.58
CA MET A 100 -1.48 2.59 -6.81
C MET A 100 -0.36 2.87 -7.82
N LEU A 101 0.86 2.47 -7.47
CA LEU A 101 2.03 2.46 -8.33
C LEU A 101 2.21 1.05 -8.88
N LEU A 102 2.08 0.91 -10.20
CA LEU A 102 2.20 -0.34 -10.93
C LEU A 102 3.42 -0.28 -11.86
N SER A 103 3.91 -1.44 -12.29
CA SER A 103 4.92 -1.53 -13.35
C SER A 103 4.27 -1.46 -14.72
N GLU A 104 4.94 -0.85 -15.70
CA GLU A 104 4.57 -1.01 -17.11
C GLU A 104 4.99 -2.39 -17.65
N ASP A 105 6.02 -2.98 -17.04
CA ASP A 105 6.47 -4.34 -17.34
C ASP A 105 5.69 -5.34 -16.49
N LEU A 106 4.64 -5.90 -17.11
CA LEU A 106 3.79 -6.96 -16.55
C LEU A 106 4.14 -8.33 -17.14
N THR A 107 5.33 -8.50 -17.74
CA THR A 107 5.72 -9.79 -18.32
C THR A 107 5.60 -10.89 -17.26
N ALA A 108 4.86 -11.95 -17.61
CA ALA A 108 4.86 -13.17 -16.83
C ALA A 108 6.30 -13.70 -16.80
N PRO A 109 6.78 -14.23 -15.67
CA PRO A 109 8.08 -14.90 -15.66
C PRO A 109 8.03 -16.00 -16.73
N ASP A 110 9.03 -16.02 -17.61
CA ASP A 110 9.22 -17.11 -18.57
C ASP A 110 9.29 -18.44 -17.78
N ASP A 111 8.48 -19.42 -18.18
CA ASP A 111 8.44 -20.80 -17.66
C ASP A 111 9.80 -21.52 -17.79
#